data_AF-A0A2R6CFT9-F1
#
_entry.id   AF-A0A2R6CFT9-F1
#
_cell.length_a   1.000
_cell.length_b   1.000
_cell.length_c   1.000
_cell.angle_alpha   90.00
_cell.angle_beta   90.00
_cell.angle_gamma   90.00
#
_symmetry.space_group_name_H-M   'P 1'
#
loop_
_entity.id
_entity.type
_entity.pdbx_description
1 polymer ?
#
loop_
_entity_poly.entity_id
_entity_poly.type
_entity_poly.pdbx_seq_one_letter_code
_entity_poly.pdbx_strand_id
1 'polypeptide(L)'
;MSDQPVTATPPESPFRTAGTDHITIWGSNAKATVEFYRDLLGMPLVLRQPNLDDPSQTHLFFDTGDGTILTFFVSDDRQSNEGPQRTGVGGVHHLCFTVVPERFDEVAEALEAAGRSYNVFDRGVFLSLYTRDHDGLIIELTADKFQFPDDRRGDVLAETQRIREAAGAEYAKTEHMREALEELGIEVVPNDLPEAPSGVGSLN
;
A
#
# COMPACT_ATOMS: atom_id res chain seq x y z
N MET A 1 -21.25 -1.29 -17.31
CA MET A 1 -20.83 -1.70 -15.96
C MET A 1 -20.80 -3.22 -15.95
N SER A 2 -19.82 -3.82 -15.28
CA SER A 2 -19.74 -5.29 -15.12
C SER A 2 -20.93 -5.78 -14.31
N ASP A 3 -21.49 -6.95 -14.64
CA ASP A 3 -22.58 -7.61 -13.86
C ASP A 3 -22.08 -8.22 -12.54
N GLN A 4 -20.82 -7.97 -12.15
CA GLN A 4 -20.23 -8.51 -10.94
C GLN A 4 -20.61 -7.64 -9.73
N PRO A 5 -21.36 -8.15 -8.75
CA PRO A 5 -21.74 -7.38 -7.57
C PRO A 5 -20.50 -7.03 -6.73
N VAL A 6 -20.44 -5.80 -6.23
CA VAL A 6 -19.44 -5.38 -5.24
C VAL A 6 -20.07 -5.50 -3.84
N THR A 7 -19.46 -6.32 -2.98
CA THR A 7 -19.95 -6.57 -1.62
C THR A 7 -18.80 -6.95 -0.69
N ALA A 8 -18.98 -6.70 0.61
CA ALA A 8 -18.10 -7.22 1.65
C ALA A 8 -18.52 -8.62 2.16
N THR A 9 -19.70 -9.10 1.75
CA THR A 9 -20.17 -10.44 2.13
C THR A 9 -19.29 -11.50 1.47
N PRO A 10 -18.68 -12.44 2.23
CA PRO A 10 -17.92 -13.53 1.64
C PRO A 10 -18.79 -14.35 0.68
N PRO A 11 -18.29 -14.67 -0.54
CA PRO A 11 -19.02 -15.52 -1.46
C PRO A 11 -19.02 -16.98 -1.01
N GLU A 12 -19.96 -17.76 -1.54
CA GLU A 12 -19.88 -19.23 -1.50
C GLU A 12 -18.62 -19.66 -2.27
N SER A 13 -17.68 -20.31 -1.59
CA SER A 13 -16.37 -20.68 -2.16
C SER A 13 -15.87 -21.99 -1.55
N PRO A 14 -15.05 -22.77 -2.29
CA PRO A 14 -14.50 -24.03 -1.76
C PRO A 14 -13.65 -23.88 -0.49
N PHE A 15 -13.05 -22.70 -0.30
CA PHE A 15 -12.30 -22.33 0.91
C PHE A 15 -12.27 -20.80 1.04
N ARG A 16 -11.82 -20.31 2.20
CA ARG A 16 -11.60 -18.89 2.48
C ARG A 16 -10.20 -18.69 3.03
N THR A 17 -9.48 -17.68 2.54
CA THR A 17 -8.20 -17.24 3.11
C THR A 17 -8.44 -16.50 4.42
N ALA A 18 -7.48 -16.54 5.34
CA ALA A 18 -7.57 -15.85 6.64
C ALA A 18 -6.91 -14.46 6.64
N GLY A 19 -6.15 -14.12 5.59
CA GLY A 19 -5.38 -12.89 5.47
C GLY A 19 -4.23 -13.05 4.49
N THR A 20 -3.36 -12.05 4.44
CA THR A 20 -2.07 -12.09 3.73
C THR A 20 -0.99 -12.49 4.72
N ASP A 21 -0.25 -13.57 4.45
CA ASP A 21 0.84 -14.00 5.32
C ASP A 21 2.13 -13.24 4.98
N HIS A 22 2.62 -13.39 3.75
CA HIS A 22 3.76 -12.62 3.25
C HIS A 22 3.70 -12.38 1.75
N ILE A 23 4.50 -11.41 1.31
CA ILE A 23 4.80 -11.11 -0.09
C ILE A 23 6.30 -11.28 -0.30
N THR A 24 6.72 -11.93 -1.38
CA THR A 24 8.15 -12.10 -1.70
C THR A 24 8.52 -11.35 -2.97
N ILE A 25 9.53 -10.49 -2.87
CA ILE A 25 10.06 -9.68 -3.96
C ILE A 25 11.44 -10.19 -4.35
N TRP A 26 11.73 -10.17 -5.66
CA TRP A 26 13.10 -10.33 -6.14
C TRP A 26 13.82 -8.99 -6.02
N GLY A 27 14.76 -8.91 -5.09
CA GLY A 27 15.58 -7.72 -4.87
C GLY A 27 16.95 -7.83 -5.52
N SER A 28 17.62 -6.68 -5.63
CA SER A 28 19.03 -6.62 -6.05
C SER A 28 19.94 -7.13 -4.94
N ASN A 29 20.29 -6.29 -3.97
CA ASN A 29 21.29 -6.59 -2.95
C ASN A 29 20.80 -6.25 -1.53
N ALA A 30 21.32 -6.98 -0.54
CA ALA A 30 20.88 -6.86 0.84
C ALA A 30 21.07 -5.46 1.43
N LYS A 31 22.16 -4.77 1.05
CA LYS A 31 22.49 -3.45 1.59
C LYS A 31 21.41 -2.42 1.22
N ALA A 32 21.14 -2.26 -0.07
CA ALA A 32 20.18 -1.27 -0.55
C ALA A 32 18.73 -1.62 -0.14
N THR A 33 18.39 -2.91 -0.08
CA THR A 33 17.08 -3.36 0.43
C THR A 33 16.92 -3.00 1.90
N VAL A 34 17.92 -3.24 2.73
CA VAL A 34 17.85 -2.89 4.16
C VAL A 34 17.81 -1.37 4.37
N GLU A 35 18.63 -0.61 3.64
CA GLU A 35 18.63 0.86 3.70
C GLU A 35 17.25 1.43 3.35
N PHE A 36 16.56 0.87 2.35
CA PHE A 36 15.24 1.35 1.96
C PHE A 36 14.14 0.89 2.92
N TYR A 37 13.98 -0.42 3.14
CA TYR A 37 12.81 -0.94 3.87
C TYR A 37 12.95 -0.81 5.38
N ARG A 38 14.14 -1.04 5.95
CA ARG A 38 14.36 -0.88 7.40
C ARG A 38 14.67 0.55 7.77
N ASP A 39 15.64 1.16 7.12
CA ASP A 39 16.19 2.44 7.61
C ASP A 39 15.34 3.65 7.18
N LEU A 40 14.72 3.60 6.00
CA LEU A 40 13.85 4.67 5.51
C LEU A 40 12.36 4.44 5.85
N LEU A 41 11.80 3.26 5.55
CA LEU A 41 10.39 2.98 5.85
C LEU A 41 10.14 2.51 7.30
N GLY A 42 11.20 2.24 8.07
CA GLY A 42 11.07 1.85 9.48
C GLY A 42 10.60 0.42 9.73
N MET A 43 10.62 -0.46 8.71
CA MET A 43 10.17 -1.85 8.84
C MET A 43 11.29 -2.72 9.48
N PRO A 44 11.10 -3.30 10.67
CA PRO A 44 12.14 -4.11 11.30
C PRO A 44 12.53 -5.31 10.43
N LEU A 45 13.83 -5.54 10.22
CA LEU A 45 14.33 -6.80 9.65
C LEU A 45 14.25 -7.89 10.73
N VAL A 46 13.20 -8.70 10.69
CA VAL A 46 12.86 -9.68 11.74
C VAL A 46 13.48 -11.05 11.51
N LEU A 47 13.83 -11.39 10.27
CA LEU A 47 14.51 -12.65 9.96
C LEU A 47 15.43 -12.49 8.75
N ARG A 48 16.56 -13.19 8.79
CA ARG A 48 17.49 -13.33 7.66
C ARG A 48 18.04 -14.75 7.63
N GLN A 49 17.94 -15.41 6.48
CA GLN A 49 18.49 -16.74 6.28
C GLN A 49 18.88 -16.96 4.81
N PRO A 50 19.68 -17.98 4.47
CA PRO A 50 19.81 -18.42 3.09
C PRO A 50 18.45 -18.81 2.49
N ASN A 51 18.21 -18.51 1.21
CA ASN A 51 17.03 -19.02 0.50
C ASN A 51 17.14 -20.56 0.41
N LEU A 52 16.05 -21.26 0.76
CA LEU A 52 16.01 -22.72 0.77
C LEU A 52 16.09 -23.32 -0.64
N ASP A 53 15.57 -22.62 -1.64
CA ASP A 53 15.59 -23.07 -3.04
C ASP A 53 16.94 -22.78 -3.72
N ASP A 54 17.58 -21.67 -3.34
CA ASP A 54 18.90 -21.25 -3.83
C ASP A 54 19.74 -20.64 -2.70
N PRO A 55 20.58 -21.44 -2.02
CA PRO A 55 21.38 -20.98 -0.88
C PRO A 55 22.42 -19.89 -1.22
N SER A 56 22.64 -19.58 -2.51
CA SER A 56 23.47 -18.44 -2.92
C SER A 56 22.77 -17.09 -2.71
N GLN A 57 21.45 -17.11 -2.49
CA GLN A 57 20.63 -15.93 -2.21
C GLN A 57 20.33 -15.82 -0.72
N THR A 58 20.20 -14.58 -0.26
CA THR A 58 19.71 -14.30 1.08
C THR A 58 18.22 -13.99 1.03
N HIS A 59 17.46 -14.58 1.95
CA HIS A 59 16.05 -14.29 2.19
C HIS A 59 15.93 -13.36 3.39
N LEU A 60 15.46 -12.13 3.14
CA LEU A 60 15.23 -11.10 4.16
C LEU A 60 13.74 -11.03 4.47
N PHE A 61 13.37 -10.79 5.73
CA PHE A 61 11.99 -10.68 6.19
C PHE A 61 11.81 -9.39 6.98
N PHE A 62 10.88 -8.56 6.56
CA PHE A 62 10.56 -7.26 7.15
C PHE A 62 9.12 -7.28 7.70
N ASP A 63 8.96 -6.86 8.94
CA ASP A 63 7.65 -6.66 9.56
C ASP A 63 7.05 -5.34 9.09
N THR A 64 5.87 -5.38 8.45
CA THR A 64 5.19 -4.19 7.91
C THR A 64 4.34 -3.46 8.96
N GLY A 65 4.22 -3.99 10.17
CA GLY A 65 3.52 -3.37 11.30
C GLY A 65 2.06 -3.77 11.46
N ASP A 66 1.46 -4.44 10.48
CA ASP A 66 0.09 -4.98 10.49
C ASP A 66 0.04 -6.51 10.68
N GLY A 67 1.21 -7.13 10.91
CA GLY A 67 1.37 -8.59 11.00
C GLY A 67 1.62 -9.28 9.66
N THR A 68 1.51 -8.57 8.53
CA THR A 68 1.97 -9.06 7.23
C THR A 68 3.51 -9.00 7.18
N ILE A 69 4.14 -9.92 6.47
CA ILE A 69 5.60 -9.91 6.27
C ILE A 69 5.95 -9.59 4.82
N LEU A 70 6.87 -8.66 4.61
CA LEU A 70 7.47 -8.43 3.30
C LEU A 70 8.83 -9.13 3.24
N THR A 71 9.06 -9.94 2.22
CA THR A 71 10.31 -10.67 2.08
C THR A 71 11.03 -10.40 0.77
N PHE A 72 12.35 -10.55 0.77
CA PHE A 72 13.19 -10.34 -0.40
C PHE A 72 14.16 -11.47 -0.62
N PHE A 73 14.28 -11.93 -1.87
CA PHE A 73 15.43 -12.70 -2.33
C PHE A 73 16.47 -11.77 -2.95
N VAL A 74 17.64 -11.66 -2.31
CA VAL A 74 18.74 -10.76 -2.71
C VAL A 74 20.05 -11.51 -2.92
N SER A 75 20.93 -10.95 -3.76
CA SER A 75 22.29 -11.46 -3.99
C SER A 75 23.28 -10.31 -4.09
N ASP A 76 24.47 -10.47 -3.53
CA ASP A 76 25.47 -9.38 -3.47
C ASP A 76 26.03 -8.97 -4.84
N ASP A 77 25.80 -9.77 -5.89
CA ASP A 77 26.26 -9.52 -7.26
C ASP A 77 25.23 -8.78 -8.14
N ARG A 78 23.99 -8.59 -7.67
CA ARG A 78 22.94 -7.86 -8.42
C ARG A 78 23.01 -6.37 -8.14
N GLN A 79 23.09 -5.59 -9.20
CA GLN A 79 23.03 -4.13 -9.12
C GLN A 79 21.58 -3.65 -9.01
N SER A 80 21.37 -2.63 -8.18
CA SER A 80 20.11 -1.92 -8.09
C SER A 80 19.80 -1.18 -9.40
N ASN A 81 18.52 -1.00 -9.69
CA ASN A 81 18.05 -0.27 -10.86
C ASN A 81 16.81 0.54 -10.50
N GLU A 82 17.00 1.83 -10.25
CA GLU A 82 15.92 2.75 -9.86
C GLU A 82 15.00 3.14 -11.04
N GLY A 83 15.30 2.65 -12.25
CA GLY A 83 14.45 2.82 -13.41
C GLY A 83 13.11 2.08 -13.26
N PRO A 84 12.03 2.55 -13.91
CA PRO A 84 10.71 1.97 -13.75
C PRO A 84 10.66 0.50 -14.16
N GLN A 85 10.05 -0.31 -13.31
CA GLN A 85 9.75 -1.71 -13.62
C GLN A 85 8.78 -1.83 -14.81
N ARG A 86 9.03 -2.80 -15.69
CA ARG A 86 8.14 -3.11 -16.81
C ARG A 86 7.06 -4.08 -16.34
N THR A 87 5.96 -3.55 -15.81
CA THR A 87 4.85 -4.36 -15.30
C THR A 87 3.89 -4.77 -16.42
N GLY A 88 3.80 -6.06 -16.70
CA GLY A 88 2.79 -6.66 -17.59
C GLY A 88 1.57 -7.17 -16.85
N VAL A 89 0.58 -7.71 -17.58
CA VAL A 89 -0.57 -8.42 -16.98
C VAL A 89 -0.06 -9.55 -16.07
N GLY A 90 -0.53 -9.57 -14.83
CA GLY A 90 -0.09 -10.52 -13.80
C GLY A 90 1.12 -10.06 -12.97
N GLY A 91 1.70 -8.89 -13.26
CA GLY A 91 2.76 -8.29 -12.45
C GLY A 91 2.24 -7.44 -11.30
N VAL A 92 3.07 -7.25 -10.28
CA VAL A 92 2.80 -6.30 -9.17
C VAL A 92 3.03 -4.88 -9.68
N HIS A 93 1.99 -4.03 -9.62
CA HIS A 93 2.11 -2.63 -10.03
C HIS A 93 2.82 -1.79 -8.95
N HIS A 94 2.42 -1.94 -7.69
CA HIS A 94 2.99 -1.26 -6.55
C HIS A 94 2.71 -2.07 -5.27
N LEU A 95 3.49 -1.83 -4.22
CA LEU A 95 3.13 -2.21 -2.86
C LEU A 95 2.63 -0.96 -2.12
N CYS A 96 1.55 -1.10 -1.35
CA CYS A 96 0.95 -0.01 -0.61
C CYS A 96 1.01 -0.29 0.89
N PHE A 97 1.51 0.66 1.67
CA PHE A 97 1.61 0.58 3.12
C PHE A 97 0.91 1.77 3.77
N THR A 98 0.23 1.53 4.87
CA THR A 98 -0.42 2.58 5.63
C THR A 98 0.60 3.38 6.44
N VAL A 99 0.46 4.70 6.44
CA VAL A 99 1.17 5.60 7.35
C VAL A 99 0.18 6.21 8.32
N VAL A 100 0.67 6.57 9.50
CA VAL A 100 -0.11 7.30 10.51
C VAL A 100 -0.49 8.67 9.91
N PRO A 101 -1.80 9.01 9.82
CA PRO A 101 -2.25 10.23 9.15
C PRO A 101 -1.57 11.51 9.66
N GLU A 102 -1.38 11.63 10.97
CA GLU A 102 -0.76 12.79 11.61
C GLU A 102 0.72 12.97 11.23
N ARG A 103 1.35 11.95 10.64
CA ARG A 103 2.75 11.96 10.21
C ARG A 103 2.90 12.07 8.69
N PHE A 104 1.82 12.34 7.95
CA PHE A 104 1.87 12.33 6.49
C PHE A 104 2.91 13.32 5.92
N ASP A 105 2.96 14.54 6.45
CA ASP A 105 3.95 15.54 6.04
C ASP A 105 5.38 15.12 6.43
N GLU A 106 5.57 14.55 7.63
CA GLU A 106 6.89 14.02 8.06
C GLU A 106 7.40 12.91 7.13
N VAL A 107 6.50 12.07 6.61
CA VAL A 107 6.85 11.01 5.65
C VAL A 107 7.34 11.63 4.33
N ALA A 108 6.67 12.67 3.84
CA ALA A 108 7.09 13.38 2.63
C ALA A 108 8.48 14.05 2.81
N GLU A 109 8.67 14.74 3.93
CA GLU A 109 9.95 15.36 4.30
C GLU A 109 11.09 14.32 4.43
N ALA A 110 10.81 13.16 5.02
CA ALA A 110 11.78 12.09 5.17
C ALA A 110 12.23 11.51 3.81
N LEU A 111 11.30 11.38 2.86
CA LEU A 111 11.63 10.96 1.49
C LEU A 111 12.50 12.01 0.77
N GLU A 112 12.15 13.29 0.89
CA GLU A 112 12.96 14.38 0.33
C GLU A 112 14.38 14.39 0.92
N ALA A 113 14.49 14.28 2.24
CA ALA A 113 15.77 14.22 2.94
C ALA A 113 16.62 13.00 2.55
N ALA A 114 15.97 11.88 2.19
CA ALA A 114 16.62 10.69 1.65
C ALA A 114 16.95 10.80 0.14
N GLY A 115 16.66 11.94 -0.49
CA GLY A 115 16.89 12.17 -1.92
C GLY A 115 15.93 11.39 -2.83
N ARG A 116 14.76 10.99 -2.33
CA ARG A 116 13.74 10.24 -3.08
C ARG A 116 12.68 11.19 -3.62
N SER A 117 12.41 11.09 -4.92
CA SER A 117 11.27 11.76 -5.53
C SER A 117 9.95 11.12 -5.08
N TYR A 118 8.92 11.94 -4.92
CA TYR A 118 7.57 11.46 -4.64
C TYR A 118 6.50 12.33 -5.29
N ASN A 119 5.30 11.78 -5.41
CA ASN A 119 4.09 12.51 -5.79
C ASN A 119 2.98 12.24 -4.78
N VAL A 120 2.18 13.25 -4.45
CA VAL A 120 1.01 13.12 -3.56
C VAL A 120 -0.27 13.30 -4.36
N PHE A 121 -1.25 12.43 -4.14
CA PHE A 121 -2.55 12.46 -4.80
C PHE A 121 -3.70 12.24 -3.83
N ASP A 122 -4.75 13.04 -3.99
CA ASP A 122 -6.06 12.76 -3.41
C ASP A 122 -6.76 11.67 -4.23
N ARG A 123 -7.05 10.53 -3.59
CA ARG A 123 -7.69 9.35 -4.19
C ARG A 123 -9.19 9.28 -3.86
N GLY A 124 -9.76 10.39 -3.40
CA GLY A 124 -11.17 10.55 -3.03
C GLY A 124 -11.45 10.09 -1.61
N VAL A 125 -11.07 8.86 -1.28
CA VAL A 125 -11.37 8.19 0.00
C VAL A 125 -10.15 8.07 0.94
N PHE A 126 -8.95 8.19 0.38
CA PHE A 126 -7.67 8.25 1.10
C PHE A 126 -6.70 9.18 0.36
N LEU A 127 -5.62 9.54 1.03
CA LEU A 127 -4.49 10.27 0.44
C LEU A 127 -3.34 9.30 0.21
N SER A 128 -2.66 9.43 -0.93
CA SER A 128 -1.56 8.55 -1.28
C SER A 128 -0.33 9.33 -1.71
N LEU A 129 0.81 8.93 -1.18
CA LEU A 129 2.14 9.35 -1.59
C LEU A 129 2.80 8.20 -2.35
N TYR A 130 3.35 8.45 -3.53
CA TYR A 130 4.04 7.45 -4.35
C TYR A 130 5.52 7.78 -4.45
N THR A 131 6.38 6.78 -4.21
CA THR A 131 7.83 6.83 -4.48
C THR A 131 8.29 5.52 -5.16
N ARG A 132 9.59 5.37 -5.41
CA ARG A 132 10.18 4.11 -5.89
C ARG A 132 11.25 3.63 -4.93
N ASP A 133 11.36 2.32 -4.78
CA ASP A 133 12.50 1.72 -4.12
C ASP A 133 13.76 1.72 -5.00
N HIS A 134 14.86 1.24 -4.42
CA HIS A 134 16.15 1.08 -5.09
C HIS A 134 16.13 0.16 -6.32
N ASP A 135 15.11 -0.70 -6.46
CA ASP A 135 14.91 -1.60 -7.60
C ASP A 135 13.80 -1.09 -8.53
N GLY A 136 13.31 0.14 -8.35
CA GLY A 136 12.32 0.77 -9.23
C GLY A 136 10.89 0.27 -9.03
N LEU A 137 10.63 -0.54 -7.99
CA LEU A 137 9.29 -0.94 -7.58
C LEU A 137 8.56 0.29 -7.02
N ILE A 138 7.33 0.53 -7.46
CA ILE A 138 6.52 1.62 -6.95
C ILE A 138 6.06 1.28 -5.54
N ILE A 139 6.32 2.20 -4.62
CA ILE A 139 5.88 2.13 -3.22
C ILE A 139 4.86 3.24 -3.00
N GLU A 140 3.67 2.85 -2.57
CA GLU A 140 2.59 3.74 -2.15
C GLU A 140 2.56 3.78 -0.62
N LEU A 141 2.45 4.98 -0.07
CA LEU A 141 2.27 5.26 1.36
C LEU A 141 0.93 5.97 1.49
N THR A 142 -0.04 5.35 2.15
CA THR A 142 -1.44 5.80 2.16
C THR A 142 -1.93 6.15 3.55
N ALA A 143 -2.84 7.11 3.65
CA ALA A 143 -3.55 7.46 4.86
C ALA A 143 -5.04 7.66 4.56
N ASP A 144 -5.91 7.01 5.33
CA ASP A 144 -7.35 7.17 5.20
C ASP A 144 -7.81 8.56 5.63
N LYS A 145 -8.83 9.11 4.97
CA LYS A 145 -9.40 10.41 5.32
C LYS A 145 -10.21 10.40 6.62
N PHE A 146 -10.63 9.21 7.07
CA PHE A 146 -11.43 9.03 8.28
C PHE A 146 -10.88 7.85 9.09
N GLN A 147 -11.11 7.88 10.40
CA GLN A 147 -10.78 6.78 11.30
C GLN A 147 -11.87 5.71 11.28
N PHE A 148 -11.48 4.45 11.14
CA PHE A 148 -12.34 3.28 11.29
C PHE A 148 -11.48 2.05 11.61
N PRO A 149 -12.05 0.98 12.19
CA PRO A 149 -11.30 -0.24 12.50
C PRO A 149 -10.77 -0.93 11.22
N ASP A 150 -9.51 -1.39 11.23
CA ASP A 150 -8.86 -1.99 10.06
C ASP A 150 -9.60 -3.22 9.52
N ASP A 151 -10.17 -4.04 10.41
CA ASP A 151 -10.96 -5.22 10.06
C ASP A 151 -12.29 -4.90 9.36
N ARG A 152 -12.73 -3.63 9.42
CA ARG A 152 -13.93 -3.12 8.75
C ARG A 152 -13.65 -2.45 7.40
N ARG A 153 -12.39 -2.37 6.95
CA ARG A 153 -12.03 -1.71 5.67
C ARG A 153 -12.84 -2.22 4.48
N GLY A 154 -13.05 -3.53 4.39
CA GLY A 154 -13.85 -4.15 3.33
C GLY A 154 -15.31 -3.67 3.32
N ASP A 155 -15.92 -3.57 4.51
CA ASP A 155 -17.30 -3.08 4.66
C ASP A 155 -17.40 -1.61 4.25
N VAL A 156 -16.50 -0.77 4.75
CA VAL A 156 -16.48 0.67 4.46
C VAL A 156 -16.35 0.92 2.96
N LEU A 157 -15.43 0.21 2.28
CA LEU A 157 -15.23 0.38 0.84
C LEU A 157 -16.41 -0.15 0.01
N ALA A 158 -17.00 -1.28 0.40
CA ALA A 158 -18.17 -1.83 -0.27
C ALA A 158 -19.39 -0.90 -0.13
N GLU A 159 -19.57 -0.31 1.04
CA GLU A 159 -20.66 0.62 1.29
C GLU A 159 -20.44 1.97 0.60
N THR A 160 -19.20 2.48 0.61
CA THR A 160 -18.79 3.65 -0.17
C THR A 160 -19.08 3.47 -1.66
N GLN A 161 -18.83 2.27 -2.20
CA GLN A 161 -19.17 1.93 -3.58
C GLN A 161 -20.67 2.01 -3.82
N ARG A 162 -21.50 1.41 -2.94
CA ARG A 162 -22.96 1.41 -3.06
C ARG A 162 -23.50 2.84 -3.12
N ILE A 163 -23.03 3.70 -2.23
CA ILE A 163 -23.43 5.12 -2.15
C ILE A 163 -22.96 5.88 -3.39
N ARG A 164 -21.72 5.69 -3.83
CA ARG A 164 -21.18 6.26 -5.08
C ARG A 164 -22.06 5.93 -6.29
N GLU A 165 -22.45 4.66 -6.43
CA GLU A 165 -23.29 4.20 -7.54
C GLU A 165 -24.71 4.77 -7.46
N ALA A 166 -25.31 4.81 -6.27
CA ALA A 166 -26.61 5.42 -6.05
C ALA A 166 -26.62 6.93 -6.39
N ALA A 167 -25.50 7.62 -6.14
CA ALA A 167 -25.30 9.01 -6.51
C ALA A 167 -25.00 9.22 -8.02
N GLY A 168 -24.80 8.15 -8.79
CA GLY A 168 -24.39 8.23 -10.20
C GLY A 168 -22.98 8.79 -10.40
N ALA A 169 -22.13 8.74 -9.36
CA ALA A 169 -20.80 9.33 -9.40
C ALA A 169 -19.79 8.43 -10.11
N GLU A 170 -18.93 9.02 -10.94
CA GLU A 170 -17.89 8.27 -11.67
C GLU A 170 -16.84 7.68 -10.72
N TYR A 171 -16.40 8.46 -9.73
CA TYR A 171 -15.37 8.08 -8.76
C TYR A 171 -15.89 8.12 -7.32
N ALA A 172 -15.31 7.27 -6.46
CA ALA A 172 -15.50 7.39 -5.03
C ALA A 172 -14.88 8.71 -4.54
N LYS A 173 -15.52 9.34 -3.57
CA LYS A 173 -15.18 10.67 -3.06
C LYS A 173 -15.39 10.69 -1.56
N THR A 174 -14.88 11.74 -0.92
CA THR A 174 -14.93 11.91 0.53
C THR A 174 -16.36 11.92 1.04
N GLU A 175 -17.33 12.51 0.32
CA GLU A 175 -18.73 12.49 0.71
C GLU A 175 -19.34 11.07 0.75
N HIS A 176 -18.98 10.21 -0.21
CA HIS A 176 -19.51 8.85 -0.26
C HIS A 176 -19.00 8.00 0.90
N MET A 177 -17.72 8.16 1.27
CA MET A 177 -17.15 7.42 2.41
C MET A 177 -17.66 7.95 3.74
N ARG A 178 -17.88 9.25 3.86
CA ARG A 178 -18.51 9.84 5.04
C ARG A 178 -19.88 9.21 5.29
N GLU A 179 -20.74 9.20 4.27
CA GLU A 179 -22.08 8.60 4.35
C GLU A 179 -22.01 7.09 4.62
N ALA A 180 -21.01 6.39 4.05
CA ALA A 180 -20.80 4.97 4.33
C ALA A 180 -20.50 4.70 5.81
N LEU A 181 -19.67 5.52 6.45
CA LEU A 181 -19.39 5.40 7.88
C LEU A 181 -20.64 5.64 8.72
N GLU A 182 -21.44 6.64 8.37
CA GLU A 182 -22.73 6.94 9.03
C GLU A 182 -23.70 5.76 8.93
N GLU A 183 -23.87 5.18 7.74
CA GLU A 183 -24.76 4.03 7.51
C GLU A 183 -24.27 2.75 8.23
N LEU A 184 -22.95 2.57 8.34
CA LEU A 184 -22.34 1.45 9.07
C LEU A 184 -22.33 1.64 10.59
N GLY A 185 -22.78 2.78 11.10
CA GLY A 185 -22.75 3.12 12.52
C GLY A 185 -21.33 3.32 13.07
N ILE A 186 -20.39 3.71 12.23
CA ILE A 186 -19.01 4.05 12.59
C ILE A 186 -18.94 5.57 12.79
N GLU A 187 -18.34 6.02 13.89
CA GLU A 187 -18.18 7.45 14.16
C GLU A 187 -17.34 8.12 13.06
N VAL A 188 -17.85 9.22 12.50
CA VAL A 188 -17.15 9.98 11.46
C VAL A 188 -16.11 10.88 12.13
N VAL A 189 -14.89 10.37 12.25
CA VAL A 189 -13.74 11.15 12.73
C VAL A 189 -12.79 11.39 11.56
N PRO A 190 -12.72 12.61 10.99
CA PRO A 190 -11.78 12.93 9.93
C PRO A 190 -10.34 12.98 10.47
N ASN A 191 -9.38 12.50 9.67
CA ASN A 191 -7.96 12.69 9.93
C ASN A 191 -7.50 14.06 9.41
N ASP A 192 -6.52 14.66 10.09
CA ASP A 192 -5.86 15.87 9.64
C ASP A 192 -4.81 15.49 8.58
N LEU A 193 -5.13 15.76 7.32
CA LEU A 193 -4.31 15.42 6.16
C LEU A 193 -4.14 16.65 5.26
N PRO A 194 -2.98 16.79 4.58
CA PRO A 194 -2.74 17.91 3.68
C PRO A 194 -3.65 17.84 2.45
N GLU A 195 -3.87 18.99 1.82
CA GLU A 195 -4.54 19.05 0.51
C GLU A 195 -3.60 18.56 -0.60
N ALA A 196 -4.15 17.82 -1.57
CA ALA A 196 -3.40 17.31 -2.70
C ALA A 196 -4.23 17.33 -3.99
N PRO A 197 -3.60 17.41 -5.17
CA PRO A 197 -4.32 17.31 -6.43
C PRO A 197 -4.92 15.91 -6.62
N SER A 198 -6.10 15.84 -7.23
CA SER A 198 -6.66 14.57 -7.73
C SER A 198 -5.91 14.11 -8.98
N GLY A 199 -5.55 12.84 -9.10
CA GLY A 199 -4.84 12.33 -10.29
C GLY A 199 -4.49 10.85 -10.23
N VAL A 200 -3.85 10.34 -11.31
CA VAL A 200 -3.30 8.98 -11.38
C VAL A 200 -1.87 8.95 -10.84
N GLY A 201 -1.59 8.00 -9.95
CA GLY A 201 -0.31 7.79 -9.26
C GLY A 201 0.86 7.33 -10.14
N SER A 202 0.97 7.79 -11.38
CA SER A 202 2.12 7.50 -12.22
C SER A 202 3.28 8.45 -11.87
N LEU A 203 4.35 7.90 -11.30
CA LEU A 203 5.65 8.57 -11.25
C LEU A 203 6.20 8.63 -12.68
N ASN A 204 6.47 9.84 -13.20
CA ASN A 204 7.19 10.00 -14.47
C ASN A 204 8.61 9.44 -14.36
#